data_AF-A0A814RAF1-F1
#
_entry.id   AF-A0A814RAF1-F1
#
_cell.length_a   1.000
_cell.length_b   1.000
_cell.length_c   1.000
_cell.angle_alpha   90.00
_cell.angle_beta   90.00
_cell.angle_gamma   90.00
#
_symmetry.space_group_name_H-M   'P 1'
#
loop_
_entity.id
_entity.type
_entity.pdbx_description
1 polymer ?
#
loop_
_entity_poly.entity_id
_entity_poly.type
_entity_poly.pdbx_seq_one_letter_code
_entity_poly.pdbx_strand_id
1 'polypeptide(L)'
;MEESSPEALIQAYSSLIGKPYMPPYWSLGFQLSRYGYNSLDKLKAAVDRTIEAKIPYDVQYADIDHFRKQLDFTYDTVNFNGLPEYIKELRTKG
;
A
#
# COMPACT_ATOMS: atom_id res chain seq x y z
N MET A 1 -34.92 -14.67 -21.00
CA MET A 1 -34.73 -13.23 -20.72
C MET A 1 -33.76 -13.11 -19.56
N GLU A 2 -32.47 -13.35 -19.82
CA GLU A 2 -31.38 -13.15 -18.86
C GLU A 2 -30.54 -11.91 -19.25
N GLU A 3 -30.92 -11.26 -20.36
CA GLU A 3 -30.18 -10.14 -20.98
C GLU A 3 -30.41 -8.77 -20.32
N SER A 4 -31.26 -8.65 -19.29
CA SER A 4 -31.65 -7.36 -18.71
C SER A 4 -31.31 -7.18 -17.23
N SER A 5 -30.32 -7.91 -16.69
CA SER A 5 -29.85 -7.67 -15.32
C SER A 5 -28.77 -6.57 -15.26
N PRO A 6 -28.65 -5.84 -14.14
CA PRO A 6 -27.55 -4.89 -13.92
C PRO A 6 -26.16 -5.53 -14.08
N GLU A 7 -26.01 -6.79 -13.68
CA GLU A 7 -24.75 -7.55 -13.81
C GLU A 7 -24.39 -7.81 -15.27
N ALA A 8 -25.36 -8.19 -16.11
CA ALA A 8 -25.16 -8.44 -17.53
C ALA A 8 -24.73 -7.15 -18.27
N LEU A 9 -25.30 -6.01 -17.89
CA LEU A 9 -24.89 -4.71 -18.44
C LEU A 9 -23.42 -4.37 -18.11
N ILE A 10 -23.00 -4.60 -16.87
CA ILE A 10 -21.60 -4.39 -16.43
C ILE A 10 -20.64 -5.34 -17.16
N GLN A 11 -21.04 -6.60 -17.38
CA GLN A 11 -20.25 -7.58 -18.12
C GLN A 11 -20.08 -7.19 -19.59
N ALA A 12 -21.16 -6.74 -20.25
CA ALA A 12 -21.11 -6.26 -21.63
C ALA A 12 -20.22 -5.02 -21.76
N TYR A 13 -20.39 -4.05 -20.86
CA TYR A 13 -19.59 -2.83 -20.85
C TYR A 13 -18.10 -3.10 -20.66
N SER A 14 -17.72 -3.88 -19.63
CA SER A 14 -16.32 -4.23 -19.37
C SER A 14 -15.70 -5.10 -20.48
N SER A 15 -16.49 -5.89 -21.19
CA SER A 15 -16.00 -6.64 -22.36
C SER A 15 -15.68 -5.72 -23.55
N LEU A 16 -16.34 -4.55 -23.64
CA LEU A 16 -16.08 -3.55 -24.69
C LEU A 16 -14.88 -2.66 -24.37
N ILE A 17 -14.77 -2.15 -23.13
CA ILE A 17 -13.74 -1.17 -22.75
C ILE A 17 -12.46 -1.80 -22.17
N GLY A 18 -12.49 -3.09 -21.86
CA GLY A 18 -11.41 -3.81 -21.20
C GLY A 18 -11.83 -4.35 -19.84
N LYS A 19 -11.52 -5.63 -19.61
CA LYS A 19 -11.81 -6.28 -18.33
C LYS A 19 -10.88 -5.73 -17.23
N PRO A 20 -11.35 -5.65 -15.97
CA PRO A 20 -10.50 -5.30 -14.84
C PRO A 20 -9.26 -6.20 -14.78
N TYR A 21 -8.13 -5.62 -14.40
CA TYR A 21 -6.90 -6.39 -14.18
C TYR A 21 -7.05 -7.34 -12.99
N MET A 22 -6.33 -8.47 -13.01
CA MET A 22 -6.24 -9.34 -11.84
C MET A 22 -5.21 -8.76 -10.86
N PRO A 23 -5.62 -8.35 -9.65
CA PRO A 23 -4.69 -7.79 -8.69
C PRO A 23 -3.77 -8.86 -8.09
N PRO A 24 -2.54 -8.48 -7.67
CA PRO A 24 -1.70 -9.39 -6.90
C PRO A 24 -2.36 -9.71 -5.56
N TYR A 25 -2.17 -10.93 -5.06
CA TYR A 25 -2.89 -11.40 -3.88
C TYR A 25 -2.70 -10.51 -2.64
N TRP A 26 -1.47 -10.03 -2.40
CA TRP A 26 -1.12 -9.16 -1.28
C TRP A 26 -1.89 -7.82 -1.28
N SER A 27 -2.38 -7.35 -2.44
CA SER A 27 -3.11 -6.08 -2.49
C SER A 27 -4.54 -6.21 -1.96
N LEU A 28 -5.03 -7.43 -1.74
CA LEU A 28 -6.32 -7.69 -1.09
C LEU A 28 -6.20 -7.68 0.45
N GLY A 29 -4.98 -7.66 0.97
CA GLY A 29 -4.68 -7.58 2.39
C GLY A 29 -4.92 -6.19 2.98
N PHE A 30 -4.83 -6.09 4.31
CA PHE A 30 -4.98 -4.81 5.00
C PHE A 30 -3.76 -3.92 4.78
N GLN A 31 -3.99 -2.65 4.48
CA GLN A 31 -2.95 -1.70 4.13
C GLN A 31 -2.96 -0.51 5.10
N LEU A 32 -1.81 -0.19 5.69
CA LEU A 32 -1.67 0.89 6.68
C LEU A 32 -0.97 2.09 6.04
N SER A 33 -1.61 3.25 6.13
CA SER A 33 -1.08 4.50 5.60
C SER A 33 -1.45 5.68 6.50
N ARG A 34 -0.64 6.73 6.40
CA ARG A 34 -0.89 8.03 7.01
C ARG A 34 0.03 9.07 6.35
N TYR A 35 -0.53 10.23 6.05
CA TYR A 35 0.24 11.46 5.93
C TYR A 35 0.62 11.98 7.33
N GLY A 36 1.91 12.21 7.58
CA GLY A 36 2.43 12.69 8.85
C GLY A 36 3.10 11.62 9.72
N TYR A 37 3.69 10.57 9.14
CA TYR A 37 4.67 9.77 9.87
C TYR A 37 5.91 10.61 10.21
N ASN A 38 6.35 11.49 9.30
CA ASN A 38 7.45 12.44 9.47
C ASN A 38 8.85 11.86 9.77
N SER A 39 8.99 10.57 10.12
CA SER A 39 10.27 9.88 10.26
C SER A 39 10.10 8.36 10.15
N LEU A 40 11.20 7.66 9.85
CA LEU A 40 11.23 6.20 9.80
C LEU A 40 10.90 5.57 11.15
N ASP A 41 11.36 6.15 12.27
CA ASP A 41 11.09 5.61 13.60
C ASP A 41 9.59 5.64 13.96
N LYS A 42 8.89 6.72 13.58
CA LYS A 42 7.44 6.83 13.80
C LYS A 42 6.65 5.87 12.90
N LEU A 43 7.13 5.62 11.69
CA LEU A 43 6.57 4.61 10.80
C LEU A 43 6.79 3.21 11.36
N LYS A 44 8.00 2.87 11.80
CA LYS A 44 8.32 1.60 12.48
C LYS A 44 7.44 1.37 13.71
N ALA A 45 7.32 2.37 14.59
CA ALA A 45 6.46 2.28 15.76
C ALA A 45 4.97 2.04 15.41
N ALA A 46 4.51 2.51 14.24
CA ALA A 46 3.16 2.24 13.76
C ALA A 46 3.01 0.81 13.21
N VAL A 47 4.03 0.27 12.55
CA VAL A 47 4.08 -1.14 12.14
C VAL A 47 4.11 -2.04 13.37
N ASP A 48 5.04 -1.79 14.30
CA ASP A 48 5.27 -2.64 15.47
C ASP A 48 4.01 -2.75 16.33
N ARG A 49 3.36 -1.62 16.66
CA ARG A 49 2.09 -1.66 17.43
C ARG A 49 0.97 -2.43 16.72
N THR A 50 0.96 -2.43 15.39
CA THR A 50 -0.07 -3.13 14.58
C THR A 50 0.16 -4.64 14.64
N ILE A 51 1.43 -5.04 14.52
CA ILE A 51 1.86 -6.43 14.69
C ILE A 51 1.58 -6.92 16.13
N GLU A 52 1.95 -6.12 17.14
CA GLU A 52 1.71 -6.43 18.55
C GLU A 52 0.21 -6.61 18.86
N ALA A 53 -0.65 -5.79 18.23
CA ALA A 53 -2.09 -5.90 18.31
C ALA A 53 -2.68 -7.11 17.54
N LYS A 54 -1.85 -7.90 16.85
CA LYS A 54 -2.24 -9.05 16.02
C LYS A 54 -3.23 -8.71 14.91
N ILE A 55 -3.13 -7.49 14.38
CA ILE A 55 -3.94 -7.08 13.23
C ILE A 55 -3.29 -7.67 11.96
N PRO A 56 -4.01 -8.48 11.16
CA PRO A 56 -3.52 -8.95 9.86
C PRO A 56 -3.20 -7.75 8.97
N TYR A 57 -2.05 -7.78 8.31
CA TYR A 57 -1.47 -6.59 7.69
C TYR A 57 -0.44 -6.98 6.62
N ASP A 58 -0.58 -6.44 5.41
CA ASP A 58 0.21 -6.83 4.24
C ASP A 58 1.04 -5.66 3.65
N VAL A 59 0.61 -4.40 3.79
CA VAL A 59 1.24 -3.27 3.06
C VAL A 59 1.44 -2.03 3.91
N GLN A 60 2.70 -1.58 4.04
CA GLN A 60 3.05 -0.26 4.60
C GLN A 60 3.18 0.78 3.51
N TYR A 61 2.45 1.89 3.65
CA TYR A 61 2.68 3.09 2.86
C TYR A 61 3.46 4.15 3.64
N ALA A 62 4.37 4.83 2.95
CA ALA A 62 4.92 6.09 3.38
C ALA A 62 4.43 7.17 2.41
N ASP A 63 3.72 8.17 2.93
CA ASP A 63 3.25 9.31 2.15
C ASP A 63 4.43 10.25 1.81
N ILE A 64 4.17 11.41 1.21
CA ILE A 64 5.15 12.40 0.75
C ILE A 64 6.20 12.85 1.79
N ASP A 65 5.95 12.57 3.08
CA ASP A 65 6.90 12.79 4.19
C ASP A 65 8.26 12.11 3.95
N HIS A 66 8.26 10.96 3.27
CA HIS A 66 9.50 10.22 3.05
C HIS A 66 10.36 10.80 1.94
N PHE A 67 9.82 11.71 1.10
CA PHE A 67 10.55 12.35 0.03
C PHE A 67 11.45 13.47 0.54
N ARG A 68 12.60 13.66 -0.11
CA ARG A 68 13.44 14.83 0.17
C ARG A 68 12.77 16.06 -0.42
N LYS A 69 12.26 16.96 0.43
CA LYS A 69 11.55 18.18 0.01
C LYS A 69 10.37 17.89 -0.95
N GLN A 70 9.68 16.77 -0.76
CA GLN A 70 8.54 16.37 -1.62
C GLN A 70 8.90 16.20 -3.10
N LEU A 71 10.18 15.92 -3.40
CA LEU A 71 10.62 15.62 -4.76
C LEU A 71 10.46 14.13 -5.05
N ASP A 72 9.74 13.80 -6.12
CA ASP A 72 9.61 12.43 -6.60
C ASP A 72 10.99 11.79 -6.85
N PHE A 73 11.05 10.47 -6.67
CA PHE A 73 12.28 9.67 -6.85
C PHE A 73 13.43 10.03 -5.90
N THR A 74 13.12 10.71 -4.78
CA THR A 74 14.06 10.97 -3.69
C THR A 74 13.53 10.42 -2.37
N TYR A 75 14.39 10.28 -1.37
CA TYR A 75 13.95 10.10 0.01
C TYR A 75 14.76 10.98 0.97
N ASP A 76 14.14 11.39 2.08
CA ASP A 76 14.77 12.19 3.13
C ASP A 76 15.79 11.34 3.89
N THR A 77 17.08 11.54 3.57
CA THR A 77 18.19 10.80 4.20
C THR A 77 18.45 11.20 5.65
N VAL A 78 17.71 12.17 6.21
CA VAL A 78 17.80 12.57 7.62
C VAL A 78 16.68 11.89 8.40
N ASN A 79 15.42 12.19 8.10
CA ASN A 79 14.28 11.64 8.85
C ASN A 79 13.93 10.21 8.47
N PHE A 80 14.27 9.80 7.24
CA PHE A 80 14.07 8.45 6.72
C PHE A 80 15.40 7.75 6.44
N ASN A 81 16.44 8.09 7.21
CA ASN A 81 17.70 7.39 7.18
C ASN A 81 17.50 5.89 7.46
N GLY A 82 18.09 5.01 6.65
CA GLY A 82 17.93 3.56 6.80
C GLY A 82 16.65 2.98 6.16
N LEU A 83 15.88 3.79 5.41
CA LEU A 83 14.67 3.32 4.73
C LEU A 83 14.93 2.12 3.78
N PRO A 84 16.00 2.10 2.95
CA PRO A 84 16.29 0.94 2.10
C PRO A 84 16.53 -0.37 2.89
N GLU A 85 17.21 -0.28 4.02
CA GLU A 85 17.50 -1.40 4.91
C GLU A 85 16.22 -1.92 5.55
N TYR A 86 15.36 -1.01 5.99
CA TYR A 86 14.07 -1.36 6.57
C TYR A 86 13.13 -2.03 5.55
N ILE A 87 13.10 -1.56 4.29
CA ILE A 87 12.33 -2.22 3.23
C ILE A 87 12.83 -3.66 2.99
N LYS A 88 14.16 -3.89 3.05
CA LYS A 88 14.72 -5.24 2.94
C LYS A 88 14.29 -6.11 4.12
N GLU A 89 14.27 -5.56 5.34
CA GLU A 89 13.80 -6.25 6.54
C GLU A 89 12.32 -6.61 6.45
N LEU A 90 11.46 -5.70 5.98
CA LEU A 90 10.02 -5.99 5.84
C LEU A 90 9.77 -7.16 4.89
N ARG A 91 10.51 -7.24 3.78
CA ARG A 91 10.38 -8.35 2.82
C ARG A 91 10.77 -9.72 3.37
N THR A 92 11.56 -9.79 4.45
CA THR A 92 11.86 -11.08 5.09
C THR A 92 10.76 -11.54 6.05
N LYS A 93 9.82 -10.65 6.41
CA LYS A 93 8.71 -10.92 7.33
C LYS A 93 7.40 -11.35 6.64
N GLY A 94 7.32 -11.27 5.31
CA GLY A 94 6.15 -11.66 4.51
C GLY A 94 5.86 -10.67 3.41
#